data_AF-A0A1Q9LF93-F1
#
_entry.id   AF-A0A1Q9LF93-F1
#
_cell.length_a   1.000
_cell.length_b   1.000
_cell.length_c   1.000
_cell.angle_alpha   90.00
_cell.angle_beta   90.00
_cell.angle_gamma   90.00
#
_symmetry.space_group_name_H-M   'P 1'
#
loop_
_entity.id
_entity.type
_entity.pdbx_description
1 polymer ?
#
loop_
_entity_poly.entity_id
_entity_poly.type
_entity_poly.pdbx_seq_one_letter_code
_entity_poly.pdbx_strand_id
1 'polypeptide(L)'
;MIAEERDVVARLRRELDAVEVRGGHDVEGLLGALHHRRRVQRRRRTAVAGAAAAVVLAVAAGGVVSWQRGSAPGIPVAEAVAEWSPRGPLVADAGLVERARAVWPRGGARVLYAGTSPNRAASMVVVVLAAVDEHGDPRVAFATTAVSDDGTPDPGRFVLRATAPVTRGQQAVGFVSAAPLPGDDPIAGGGSLGFALSAPGAEAVTLRTSTLDDQVPTPSVEPGVTWALFRPGIGAWNAVALAGRAVVPLASGAADPEVTAVTRSGSVAALRVSGATPGDLICDQDGVLGRVGADGVVDTDLAAALGPVATAVDGVPGRLVRGDGELRFAPTTADLPALGNRVLYSPPAHPSVQVTVGRITSVNPWRVEQAASPSTATAVLRVAVG
;
A
#
# COMPACT_ATOMS: atom_id res chain seq x y z
N MET A 1 8.00 -32.59 35.87
CA MET A 1 7.78 -32.07 34.51
C MET A 1 6.49 -32.58 33.86
N ILE A 2 6.15 -33.88 33.88
CA ILE A 2 4.88 -34.38 33.29
C ILE A 2 3.62 -34.08 34.16
N ALA A 3 3.79 -33.80 35.45
CA ALA A 3 2.68 -33.45 36.35
C ALA A 3 2.19 -32.00 36.20
N GLU A 4 3.09 -31.05 35.94
CA GLU A 4 2.75 -29.63 35.77
C GLU A 4 2.05 -29.34 34.44
N GLU A 5 2.39 -30.05 33.36
CA GLU A 5 1.68 -29.90 32.08
C GLU A 5 0.23 -30.41 32.14
N ARG A 6 -0.05 -31.45 32.95
CA ARG A 6 -1.42 -31.96 33.11
C ARG A 6 -2.31 -31.01 33.88
N ASP A 7 -1.78 -30.28 34.87
CA ASP A 7 -2.53 -29.27 35.62
C ASP A 7 -2.82 -28.01 34.80
N VAL A 8 -1.90 -27.60 33.92
CA VAL A 8 -2.11 -26.46 33.01
C VAL A 8 -3.20 -26.78 31.98
N VAL A 9 -3.20 -27.99 31.41
CA VAL A 9 -4.23 -28.42 30.45
C VAL A 9 -5.60 -28.58 31.13
N ALA A 10 -5.65 -29.10 32.36
CA ALA A 10 -6.90 -29.22 33.12
C ALA A 10 -7.45 -27.86 33.60
N ARG A 11 -6.59 -26.86 33.80
CA ARG A 11 -6.98 -25.49 34.10
C ARG A 11 -7.49 -24.76 32.84
N LEU A 12 -6.79 -24.88 31.71
CA LEU A 12 -7.23 -24.29 30.44
C LEU A 12 -8.55 -24.86 29.95
N ARG A 13 -8.80 -26.17 30.13
CA ARG A 13 -10.12 -26.77 29.83
C ARG A 13 -11.24 -26.22 30.71
N ARG A 14 -10.99 -26.01 32.01
CA ARG A 14 -11.96 -25.38 32.92
C ARG A 14 -12.19 -23.90 32.61
N GLU A 15 -11.15 -23.18 32.17
CA GLU A 15 -11.27 -21.78 31.74
C GLU A 15 -12.00 -21.67 30.39
N LEU A 16 -11.85 -22.64 29.48
CA LEU A 16 -12.59 -22.72 28.21
C LEU A 16 -14.05 -23.16 28.40
N ASP A 17 -14.33 -24.15 29.26
CA ASP A 17 -15.69 -24.56 29.61
C ASP A 17 -16.45 -23.46 30.37
N ALA A 18 -15.75 -22.57 31.08
CA ALA A 18 -16.34 -21.40 31.72
C ALA A 18 -16.64 -20.25 30.73
N VAL A 19 -16.04 -20.28 29.54
CA VAL A 19 -16.25 -19.31 28.45
C VAL A 19 -17.33 -19.79 27.48
N GLU A 20 -17.70 -21.07 27.50
CA GLU A 20 -18.88 -21.56 26.79
C GLU A 20 -20.19 -21.19 27.52
N VAL A 21 -20.86 -20.19 26.94
CA VAL A 21 -22.32 -20.00 26.93
C VAL A 21 -22.98 -19.67 28.27
N ARG A 22 -22.95 -18.38 28.62
CA ARG A 22 -24.10 -17.72 29.29
C ARG A 22 -24.45 -16.40 28.62
N GLY A 23 -25.54 -16.41 27.86
CA GLY A 23 -26.46 -15.28 27.70
C GLY A 23 -26.28 -14.37 26.48
N GLY A 24 -27.08 -14.60 25.44
CA GLY A 24 -27.19 -13.79 24.21
C GLY A 24 -27.84 -12.41 24.37
N HIS A 25 -27.50 -11.65 25.41
CA HIS A 25 -27.93 -10.26 25.59
C HIS A 25 -26.78 -9.26 25.74
N ASP A 26 -25.53 -9.70 25.90
CA ASP A 26 -24.38 -8.80 26.09
C ASP A 26 -23.59 -8.54 24.78
N VAL A 27 -23.85 -9.32 23.73
CA VAL A 27 -23.22 -9.15 22.41
C VAL A 27 -23.76 -7.90 21.70
N GLU A 28 -25.05 -7.61 21.83
CA GLU A 28 -25.65 -6.38 21.26
C GLU A 28 -25.17 -5.11 21.98
N GLY A 29 -24.93 -5.19 23.30
CA GLY A 29 -24.33 -4.11 24.08
C GLY A 29 -22.87 -3.84 23.67
N LEU A 30 -22.09 -4.89 23.47
CA LEU A 30 -20.70 -4.80 22.97
C LEU A 30 -20.62 -4.31 21.52
N LEU A 31 -21.50 -4.78 20.63
CA LEU A 31 -21.60 -4.29 19.25
C LEU A 31 -22.07 -2.84 19.20
N GLY A 32 -23.03 -2.46 20.05
CA GLY A 32 -23.49 -1.09 20.22
C GLY A 32 -22.39 -0.16 20.75
N ALA A 33 -21.62 -0.59 21.75
CA ALA A 33 -20.48 0.15 22.29
C ALA A 33 -19.34 0.28 21.26
N LEU A 34 -19.08 -0.76 20.46
CA LEU A 34 -18.14 -0.72 19.34
C LEU A 34 -18.62 0.23 18.23
N HIS A 35 -19.91 0.21 17.89
CA HIS A 35 -20.50 1.13 16.90
C HIS A 35 -20.50 2.58 17.39
N HIS A 36 -20.73 2.81 18.68
CA HIS A 36 -20.66 4.14 19.27
C HIS A 36 -19.22 4.68 19.31
N ARG A 37 -18.24 3.86 19.73
CA ARG A 37 -16.80 4.20 19.63
C ARG A 37 -16.36 4.47 18.20
N ARG A 38 -16.83 3.69 17.22
CA ARG A 38 -16.57 3.90 15.78
C ARG A 38 -17.15 5.22 15.26
N ARG A 39 -18.37 5.61 15.68
CA ARG A 39 -18.96 6.91 15.30
C ARG A 39 -18.20 8.09 15.91
N VAL A 40 -17.73 7.98 17.16
CA VAL A 40 -16.95 9.03 17.83
C VAL A 40 -15.54 9.15 17.24
N GLN A 41 -14.89 8.04 16.86
CA GLN A 41 -13.61 8.07 16.14
C GLN A 41 -13.73 8.66 14.74
N ARG A 42 -14.82 8.37 14.00
CA ARG A 42 -15.09 8.96 12.68
C ARG A 42 -15.24 10.49 12.75
N ARG A 43 -15.96 11.02 13.75
CA ARG A 43 -16.10 12.48 13.95
C ARG A 43 -14.79 13.17 14.37
N ARG A 44 -13.91 12.48 15.10
CA ARG A 44 -12.56 13.00 15.42
C ARG A 44 -11.62 12.95 14.20
N ARG A 45 -11.73 11.95 13.31
CA ARG A 45 -10.91 11.85 12.09
C ARG A 45 -11.30 12.87 11.02
N THR A 46 -12.57 13.24 10.86
CA THR A 46 -12.98 14.30 9.93
C THR A 46 -12.45 15.68 10.34
N ALA A 47 -12.25 15.94 11.63
CA ALA A 47 -11.60 17.15 12.11
C ALA A 47 -10.06 17.13 11.94
N VAL A 48 -9.44 15.95 11.91
CA VAL A 48 -7.98 15.79 11.73
C VAL A 48 -7.58 15.71 10.25
N ALA A 49 -8.46 15.20 9.37
CA ALA A 49 -8.23 15.17 7.93
C ALA A 49 -8.25 16.57 7.27
N GLY A 50 -8.96 17.54 7.87
CA GLY A 50 -8.96 18.93 7.40
C GLY A 50 -7.69 19.73 7.69
N ALA A 51 -6.76 19.20 8.49
CA ALA A 51 -5.56 19.93 8.94
C ALA A 51 -4.23 19.36 8.40
N ALA A 52 -4.27 18.32 7.57
CA ALA A 52 -3.08 17.65 7.00
C ALA A 52 -2.92 17.88 5.49
N ALA A 53 -3.51 18.96 4.95
CA ALA A 53 -3.51 19.30 3.51
C ALA A 53 -2.44 20.33 3.10
N ALA A 54 -1.44 20.57 3.95
CA ALA A 54 -0.28 21.39 3.59
C ALA A 54 0.99 20.58 3.91
N VAL A 55 1.93 20.58 2.97
CA VAL A 55 3.23 19.88 2.99
C VAL A 55 3.22 18.48 2.38
N VAL A 56 3.19 18.41 1.04
CA VAL A 56 4.12 17.56 0.25
C VAL A 56 4.45 18.29 -1.04
N LEU A 57 5.72 18.68 -1.19
CA LEU A 57 6.27 19.42 -2.32
C LEU A 57 6.56 18.48 -3.50
N ALA A 58 6.20 18.95 -4.69
CA ALA A 58 6.69 18.45 -5.96
C ALA A 58 8.18 18.77 -6.11
N VAL A 59 9.02 17.74 -6.29
CA VAL A 59 10.36 17.89 -6.87
C VAL A 59 10.65 16.65 -7.73
N ALA A 60 10.30 16.75 -9.00
CA ALA A 60 10.98 16.03 -10.08
C ALA A 60 11.39 17.09 -11.10
N ALA A 61 12.69 17.10 -11.42
CA ALA A 61 13.43 18.04 -12.27
C ALA A 61 13.89 19.37 -11.62
N GLY A 62 15.14 19.34 -11.13
CA GLY A 62 16.08 20.46 -11.21
C GLY A 62 15.87 21.69 -10.31
N GLY A 63 16.69 21.84 -9.28
CA GLY A 63 16.98 23.15 -8.68
C GLY A 63 16.78 23.25 -7.17
N VAL A 64 17.85 23.62 -6.48
CA VAL A 64 17.94 23.92 -5.05
C VAL A 64 16.96 25.00 -4.63
N VAL A 65 15.99 24.70 -3.75
CA VAL A 65 15.39 25.70 -2.85
C VAL A 65 15.11 25.06 -1.49
N SER A 66 15.88 25.50 -0.50
CA SER A 66 15.76 25.25 0.93
C SER A 66 14.44 25.77 1.50
N TRP A 67 13.65 24.92 2.17
CA TRP A 67 12.64 25.36 3.13
C TRP A 67 12.71 24.55 4.42
N GLN A 68 13.54 25.04 5.35
CA GLN A 68 13.26 24.92 6.78
C GLN A 68 12.04 25.80 7.09
N ARG A 69 10.97 25.21 7.67
CA ARG A 69 10.16 25.83 8.72
C ARG A 69 9.13 24.85 9.28
N GLY A 70 9.22 24.65 10.60
CA GLY A 70 8.21 23.94 11.39
C GLY A 70 8.75 22.74 12.16
N SER A 71 9.87 22.89 12.86
CA SER A 71 10.33 21.89 13.81
C SER A 71 9.29 21.74 14.93
N ALA A 72 8.45 20.72 14.82
CA ALA A 72 7.98 20.03 16.01
C ALA A 72 9.22 19.50 16.74
N PRO A 73 9.30 19.58 18.07
CA PRO A 73 10.46 19.07 18.78
C PRO A 73 10.58 17.56 18.54
N GLY A 74 11.70 17.13 17.93
CA GLY A 74 12.21 15.77 18.08
C GLY A 74 12.37 14.89 16.83
N ILE A 75 12.00 15.31 15.61
CA ILE A 75 12.28 14.47 14.43
C ILE A 75 13.62 14.92 13.83
N PRO A 76 14.73 14.16 13.98
CA PRO A 76 16.00 14.50 13.34
C PRO A 76 15.80 14.58 11.82
N VAL A 77 16.54 15.47 11.16
CA VAL A 77 16.61 15.52 9.70
C VAL A 77 17.05 14.14 9.25
N ALA A 78 16.23 13.46 8.44
CA ALA A 78 16.55 12.11 7.99
C ALA A 78 17.86 12.13 7.19
N GLU A 79 18.82 11.31 7.62
CA GLU A 79 20.04 11.02 6.87
C GLU A 79 19.69 10.56 5.46
N ALA A 80 20.60 10.76 4.50
CA ALA A 80 20.40 10.22 3.18
C ALA A 80 20.24 8.70 3.27
N VAL A 81 19.29 8.11 2.53
CA VAL A 81 19.02 6.66 2.64
C VAL A 81 20.25 5.80 2.37
N ALA A 82 21.15 6.25 1.49
CA ALA A 82 22.43 5.58 1.23
C ALA A 82 23.42 5.60 2.42
N GLU A 83 23.16 6.42 3.43
CA GLU A 83 23.97 6.58 4.65
C GLU A 83 23.36 5.88 5.86
N TRP A 84 22.12 5.38 5.76
CA TRP A 84 21.44 4.73 6.87
C TRP A 84 22.26 3.54 7.40
N SER A 85 22.34 3.46 8.73
CA SER A 85 23.00 2.35 9.40
C SER A 85 22.27 1.02 9.12
N PRO A 86 23.00 -0.08 8.82
CA PRO A 86 22.41 -1.40 8.62
C PRO A 86 21.64 -1.88 9.86
N ARG A 87 20.48 -2.54 9.67
CA ARG A 87 19.64 -3.08 10.75
C ARG A 87 19.05 -4.45 10.43
N GLY A 88 18.63 -5.17 11.46
CA GLY A 88 17.96 -6.47 11.32
C GLY A 88 18.90 -7.64 11.61
N PRO A 89 18.34 -8.81 11.95
CA PRO A 89 19.10 -9.94 12.50
C PRO A 89 20.06 -10.59 11.50
N LEU A 90 19.86 -10.39 10.19
CA LEU A 90 20.60 -11.09 9.14
C LEU A 90 21.63 -10.22 8.42
N VAL A 91 21.88 -8.99 8.87
CA VAL A 91 22.83 -8.08 8.19
C VAL A 91 24.28 -8.56 8.22
N ALA A 92 24.62 -9.39 9.20
CA ALA A 92 25.95 -9.98 9.36
C ALA A 92 26.14 -11.26 8.51
N ASP A 93 25.08 -11.80 7.90
CA ASP A 93 25.19 -12.94 6.99
C ASP A 93 25.74 -12.46 5.63
N ALA A 94 27.07 -12.53 5.50
CA ALA A 94 27.77 -12.11 4.29
C ALA A 94 27.30 -12.90 3.05
N GLY A 95 27.02 -14.20 3.19
CA GLY A 95 26.57 -15.02 2.06
C GLY A 95 25.20 -14.59 1.53
N LEU A 96 24.26 -14.31 2.44
CA LEU A 96 22.95 -13.76 2.13
C LEU A 96 23.05 -12.39 1.45
N VAL A 97 23.85 -11.48 2.00
CA VAL A 97 24.02 -10.12 1.47
C VAL A 97 24.68 -10.14 0.08
N GLU A 98 25.69 -10.98 -0.14
CA GLU A 98 26.32 -11.12 -1.46
C GLU A 98 25.35 -11.68 -2.51
N ARG A 99 24.50 -12.65 -2.17
CA ARG A 99 23.45 -13.14 -3.09
C ARG A 99 22.42 -12.05 -3.40
N ALA A 100 22.04 -11.24 -2.42
CA ALA A 100 21.16 -10.09 -2.64
C ALA A 100 21.81 -9.05 -3.58
N ARG A 101 23.11 -8.78 -3.43
CA ARG A 101 23.86 -7.90 -4.35
C ARG A 101 23.98 -8.50 -5.74
N ALA A 102 24.10 -9.82 -5.88
CA ALA A 102 24.20 -10.47 -7.17
C ALA A 102 22.93 -10.28 -8.02
N VAL A 103 21.74 -10.27 -7.41
CA VAL A 103 20.47 -10.00 -8.13
C VAL A 103 20.22 -8.51 -8.39
N TRP A 104 20.99 -7.62 -7.77
CA TRP A 104 20.99 -6.18 -8.07
C TRP A 104 22.42 -5.65 -8.21
N PRO A 105 23.09 -5.92 -9.34
CA PRO A 105 24.52 -5.68 -9.53
C PRO A 105 24.82 -4.18 -9.76
N ARG A 106 24.56 -3.36 -8.75
CA ARG A 106 24.95 -1.95 -8.69
C ARG A 106 26.25 -1.85 -7.88
N GLY A 107 27.29 -1.28 -8.49
CA GLY A 107 28.55 -1.01 -7.81
C GLY A 107 28.30 -0.20 -6.53
N GLY A 108 28.94 -0.60 -5.43
CA GLY A 108 28.80 0.10 -4.14
C GLY A 108 27.47 -0.11 -3.42
N ALA A 109 26.66 -1.11 -3.78
CA ALA A 109 25.43 -1.44 -3.06
C ALA A 109 25.69 -1.80 -1.57
N ARG A 110 25.04 -1.06 -0.67
CA ARG A 110 25.14 -1.23 0.79
C ARG A 110 23.85 -1.84 1.32
N VAL A 111 23.98 -2.72 2.31
CA VAL A 111 22.82 -3.27 3.02
C VAL A 111 22.28 -2.24 4.01
N LEU A 112 20.97 -2.00 3.96
CA LEU A 112 20.26 -1.17 4.93
C LEU A 112 19.49 -2.02 5.93
N TYR A 113 18.95 -3.14 5.45
CA TYR A 113 18.20 -4.07 6.28
C TYR A 113 18.33 -5.50 5.77
N ALA A 114 18.35 -6.47 6.68
CA ALA A 114 18.15 -7.88 6.36
C ALA A 114 17.43 -8.60 7.51
N GLY A 115 16.28 -9.19 7.22
CA GLY A 115 15.46 -9.85 8.23
C GLY A 115 14.34 -10.71 7.64
N THR A 116 13.76 -11.54 8.50
CA THR A 116 12.74 -12.52 8.14
C THR A 116 11.34 -11.98 8.42
N SER A 117 10.41 -12.22 7.49
CA SER A 117 8.99 -11.98 7.69
C SER A 117 8.50 -12.75 8.93
N PRO A 118 7.85 -12.08 9.89
CA PRO A 118 7.27 -12.76 11.05
C PRO A 118 6.00 -13.54 10.69
N ASN A 119 5.48 -13.37 9.46
CA ASN A 119 4.26 -14.00 9.02
C ASN A 119 4.54 -15.29 8.25
N ARG A 120 4.20 -16.43 8.85
CA ARG A 120 4.36 -17.76 8.21
C ARG A 120 3.54 -17.93 6.93
N ALA A 121 2.47 -17.15 6.73
CA ALA A 121 1.73 -17.16 5.47
C ALA A 121 2.52 -16.54 4.30
N ALA A 122 3.65 -15.89 4.58
CA ALA A 122 4.61 -15.38 3.61
C ALA A 122 6.02 -15.45 4.21
N SER A 123 6.52 -16.68 4.35
CA SER A 123 7.81 -16.99 4.96
C SER A 123 8.95 -16.63 4.01
N MET A 124 9.60 -15.48 4.24
CA MET A 124 10.69 -15.01 3.40
C MET A 124 11.64 -14.10 4.15
N VAL A 125 12.87 -13.98 3.65
CA VAL A 125 13.80 -12.92 4.01
C VAL A 125 13.66 -11.76 3.04
N VAL A 126 13.70 -10.53 3.54
CA VAL A 126 13.93 -9.32 2.74
C VAL A 126 15.32 -8.79 3.05
N VAL A 127 16.09 -8.49 2.01
CA VAL A 127 17.31 -7.70 2.06
C VAL A 127 17.05 -6.38 1.33
N VAL A 128 17.18 -5.28 2.06
CA VAL A 128 17.09 -3.92 1.50
C VAL A 128 18.50 -3.43 1.21
N LEU A 129 18.74 -3.09 -0.05
CA LEU A 129 20.00 -2.53 -0.53
C LEU A 129 19.79 -1.08 -0.94
N ALA A 130 20.81 -0.25 -0.75
CA ALA A 130 20.88 1.10 -1.29
C ALA A 130 22.16 1.28 -2.11
N ALA A 131 22.04 2.01 -3.21
CA ALA A 131 23.15 2.40 -4.05
C ALA A 131 22.90 3.80 -4.59
N VAL A 132 23.96 4.44 -5.08
CA VAL A 132 23.87 5.65 -5.89
C VAL A 132 24.02 5.22 -7.34
N ASP A 133 23.16 5.71 -8.23
CA ASP A 133 23.27 5.39 -9.65
C ASP A 133 24.34 6.25 -10.36
N GLU A 134 24.52 6.01 -11.66
CA GLU A 134 25.56 6.69 -12.46
C GLU A 134 25.38 8.21 -12.53
N HIS A 135 24.16 8.71 -12.26
CA HIS A 135 23.85 10.14 -12.26
C HIS A 135 23.99 10.77 -10.86
N GLY A 136 24.37 9.99 -9.85
CA GLY A 136 24.46 10.47 -8.47
C GLY A 136 23.15 10.36 -7.70
N ASP A 137 22.11 9.73 -8.26
CA ASP A 137 20.80 9.64 -7.62
C ASP A 137 20.68 8.38 -6.74
N PRO A 138 20.24 8.51 -5.48
CA PRO A 138 20.10 7.38 -4.58
C PRO A 138 18.91 6.50 -5.00
N ARG A 139 19.12 5.19 -4.97
CA ARG A 139 18.12 4.18 -5.27
C ARG A 139 18.15 3.09 -4.23
N VAL A 140 17.01 2.44 -4.05
CA VAL A 140 16.88 1.25 -3.21
C VAL A 140 16.41 0.06 -4.02
N ALA A 141 16.82 -1.12 -3.59
CA ALA A 141 16.33 -2.39 -4.06
C ALA A 141 15.88 -3.26 -2.89
N PHE A 142 14.87 -4.08 -3.16
CA PHE A 142 14.34 -5.06 -2.24
C PHE A 142 14.59 -6.41 -2.88
N ALA A 143 15.48 -7.20 -2.30
CA ALA A 143 15.72 -8.57 -2.71
C ALA A 143 15.05 -9.51 -1.70
N THR A 144 14.44 -10.59 -2.18
CA THR A 144 13.77 -11.57 -1.31
C THR A 144 14.23 -12.97 -1.61
N THR A 145 14.19 -13.85 -0.60
CA THR A 145 14.30 -15.29 -0.78
C THR A 145 13.30 -16.00 0.12
N ALA A 146 12.77 -17.13 -0.32
CA ALA A 146 11.90 -17.98 0.49
C ALA A 146 12.67 -18.53 1.71
N VAL A 147 11.93 -18.88 2.76
CA VAL A 147 12.48 -19.48 3.97
C VAL A 147 11.80 -20.82 4.19
N SER A 148 12.59 -21.89 4.28
CA SER A 148 12.07 -23.23 4.55
C SER A 148 11.46 -23.35 5.96
N ASP A 149 10.74 -24.43 6.21
CA ASP A 149 10.02 -24.68 7.47
C ASP A 149 10.92 -24.66 8.73
N ASP A 150 12.21 -24.95 8.57
CA ASP A 150 13.24 -24.89 9.61
C ASP A 150 13.81 -23.48 9.85
N GLY A 151 13.36 -22.48 9.08
CA GLY A 151 13.81 -21.10 9.18
C GLY A 151 15.03 -20.77 8.32
N THR A 152 15.50 -21.69 7.47
CA THR A 152 16.68 -21.47 6.63
C THR A 152 16.33 -20.73 5.33
N PRO A 153 17.02 -19.62 4.98
CA PRO A 153 16.82 -18.94 3.70
C PRO A 153 17.27 -19.81 2.53
N ASP A 154 16.46 -19.90 1.47
CA ASP A 154 16.81 -20.66 0.26
C ASP A 154 18.03 -20.01 -0.43
N PRO A 155 19.15 -20.73 -0.59
CA PRO A 155 20.36 -20.18 -1.19
C PRO A 155 20.27 -20.02 -2.72
N GLY A 156 19.33 -20.68 -3.39
CA GLY A 156 19.19 -20.71 -4.85
C GLY A 156 18.07 -19.84 -5.42
N ARG A 157 17.19 -19.25 -4.57
CA ARG A 157 15.97 -18.55 -5.00
C ARG A 157 15.90 -17.08 -4.60
N PHE A 158 17.00 -16.36 -4.73
CA PHE A 158 16.99 -14.91 -4.56
C PHE A 158 16.33 -14.22 -5.76
N VAL A 159 15.40 -13.32 -5.49
CA VAL A 159 14.71 -12.54 -6.51
C VAL A 159 14.78 -11.05 -6.20
N LEU A 160 15.00 -10.23 -7.23
CA LEU A 160 14.83 -8.79 -7.12
C LEU A 160 13.35 -8.46 -7.15
N ARG A 161 12.80 -8.08 -5.99
CA ARG A 161 11.37 -7.87 -5.78
C ARG A 161 10.90 -6.52 -6.28
N ALA A 162 11.67 -5.46 -6.03
CA ALA A 162 11.33 -4.10 -6.44
C ALA A 162 12.56 -3.20 -6.41
N THR A 163 12.52 -2.11 -7.18
CA THR A 163 13.49 -1.00 -7.07
C THR A 163 12.77 0.34 -7.11
N ALA A 164 13.33 1.34 -6.45
CA ALA A 164 12.78 2.70 -6.51
C ALA A 164 13.89 3.76 -6.41
N PRO A 165 13.70 4.93 -7.06
CA PRO A 165 14.45 6.12 -6.71
C PRO A 165 14.10 6.57 -5.29
N VAL A 166 15.04 7.21 -4.62
CA VAL A 166 14.85 7.78 -3.29
C VAL A 166 14.99 9.29 -3.37
N THR A 167 14.09 10.00 -2.70
CA THR A 167 14.21 11.45 -2.57
C THR A 167 15.02 11.83 -1.33
N ARG A 168 15.73 12.95 -1.39
CA ARG A 168 16.49 13.43 -0.23
C ARG A 168 15.55 13.71 0.95
N GLY A 169 15.91 13.19 2.13
CA GLY A 169 15.11 13.35 3.35
C GLY A 169 13.90 12.41 3.46
N GLN A 170 13.76 11.45 2.54
CA GLN A 170 12.73 10.43 2.61
C GLN A 170 12.86 9.61 3.90
N GLN A 171 11.77 9.51 4.66
CA GLN A 171 11.77 8.95 6.03
C GLN A 171 11.44 7.45 6.10
N ALA A 172 11.12 6.84 4.98
CA ALA A 172 10.92 5.39 4.86
C ALA A 172 11.18 4.93 3.42
N VAL A 173 11.41 3.64 3.24
CA VAL A 173 11.43 3.00 1.93
C VAL A 173 10.61 1.73 2.00
N GLY A 174 9.98 1.33 0.91
CA GLY A 174 9.19 0.11 0.89
C GLY A 174 8.76 -0.28 -0.49
N PHE A 175 8.10 -1.43 -0.58
CA PHE A 175 7.48 -1.93 -1.80
C PHE A 175 6.13 -2.57 -1.50
N VAL A 176 5.31 -2.69 -2.54
CA VAL A 176 4.16 -3.61 -2.57
C VAL A 176 4.18 -4.38 -3.89
N SER A 177 4.00 -5.69 -3.79
CA SER A 177 3.84 -6.60 -4.91
C SER A 177 2.41 -7.11 -4.93
N ALA A 178 1.65 -6.85 -5.99
CA ALA A 178 0.25 -7.24 -6.09
C ALA A 178 0.04 -8.73 -6.31
N ALA A 179 1.08 -9.42 -6.77
CA ALA A 179 1.15 -10.87 -6.87
C ALA A 179 2.49 -11.39 -6.32
N PRO A 180 2.54 -12.67 -5.88
CA PRO A 180 3.79 -13.37 -5.65
C PRO A 180 4.63 -13.47 -6.93
N LEU A 181 5.95 -13.46 -6.79
CA LEU A 181 6.87 -13.73 -7.89
C LEU A 181 7.10 -15.23 -8.07
N PRO A 182 7.53 -15.68 -9.28
CA PRO A 182 7.99 -17.05 -9.46
C PRO A 182 9.07 -17.42 -8.43
N GLY A 183 8.85 -18.51 -7.70
CA GLY A 183 9.77 -18.98 -6.64
C GLY A 183 9.39 -18.55 -5.22
N ASP A 184 8.42 -17.65 -5.06
CA ASP A 184 7.79 -17.40 -3.76
C ASP A 184 6.92 -18.59 -3.33
N ASP A 185 6.83 -18.81 -2.02
CA ASP A 185 5.80 -19.68 -1.48
C ASP A 185 4.40 -19.07 -1.74
N PRO A 186 3.39 -19.89 -2.05
CA PRO A 186 2.03 -19.41 -2.22
C PRO A 186 1.55 -18.69 -0.96
N ILE A 187 1.09 -17.45 -1.11
CA ILE A 187 0.44 -16.73 0.00
C ILE A 187 -0.93 -17.37 0.21
N ALA A 188 -1.13 -18.00 1.36
CA ALA A 188 -2.40 -18.66 1.69
C ALA A 188 -3.58 -17.68 1.60
N GLY A 189 -4.56 -18.01 0.75
CA GLY A 189 -5.72 -17.15 0.47
C GLY A 189 -5.55 -16.19 -0.71
N GLY A 190 -4.38 -16.16 -1.36
CA GLY A 190 -4.04 -15.18 -2.39
C GLY A 190 -3.82 -13.80 -1.77
N GLY A 191 -2.87 -13.02 -2.29
CA GLY A 191 -2.66 -11.70 -1.72
C GLY A 191 -1.47 -10.94 -2.28
N SER A 192 -1.47 -9.67 -1.93
CA SER A 192 -0.35 -8.78 -2.18
C SER A 192 0.57 -8.75 -0.96
N LEU A 193 1.87 -8.61 -1.20
CA LEU A 193 2.88 -8.48 -0.16
C LEU A 193 3.36 -7.05 -0.09
N GLY A 194 3.37 -6.47 1.10
CA GLY A 194 3.97 -5.17 1.38
C GLY A 194 5.10 -5.26 2.40
N PHE A 195 6.12 -4.43 2.21
CA PHE A 195 7.19 -4.22 3.18
C PHE A 195 7.55 -2.73 3.26
N ALA A 196 7.84 -2.23 4.45
CA ALA A 196 8.40 -0.90 4.65
C ALA A 196 9.43 -0.86 5.79
N LEU A 197 10.42 0.01 5.61
CA LEU A 197 11.53 0.29 6.52
C LEU A 197 11.60 1.81 6.74
N SER A 198 11.45 2.27 7.97
CA SER A 198 11.62 3.67 8.35
C SER A 198 13.09 4.08 8.39
N ALA A 199 13.39 5.37 8.48
CA ALA A 199 14.73 5.86 8.80
C ALA A 199 15.20 5.37 10.19
N PRO A 200 16.52 5.22 10.42
CA PRO A 200 17.06 4.98 11.77
C PRO A 200 16.51 5.97 12.79
N GLY A 201 16.14 5.49 13.98
CA GLY A 201 15.54 6.29 15.05
C GLY A 201 14.03 6.55 14.93
N ALA A 202 13.39 6.23 13.79
CA ALA A 202 11.94 6.27 13.66
C ALA A 202 11.33 4.91 14.04
N GLU A 203 10.59 4.86 15.15
CA GLU A 203 10.07 3.62 15.72
C GLU A 203 8.90 3.01 14.95
N ALA A 204 8.17 3.82 14.16
CA ALA A 204 6.97 3.38 13.47
C ALA A 204 6.97 3.77 11.99
N VAL A 205 6.70 2.77 11.16
CA VAL A 205 6.19 2.91 9.79
C VAL A 205 4.91 2.10 9.70
N THR A 206 3.95 2.49 8.88
CA THR A 206 2.75 1.68 8.62
C THR A 206 2.45 1.67 7.13
N LEU A 207 1.85 0.59 6.64
CA LEU A 207 1.41 0.51 5.24
C LEU A 207 -0.10 0.75 5.18
N ARG A 208 -0.52 1.67 4.32
CA ARG A 208 -1.93 2.00 4.09
C ARG A 208 -2.35 1.78 2.66
N THR A 209 -3.61 1.39 2.45
CA THR A 209 -4.23 1.31 1.13
C THR A 209 -5.63 1.92 1.13
N SER A 210 -6.04 2.51 0.01
CA SER A 210 -7.39 3.06 -0.19
C SER A 210 -8.46 2.00 -0.46
N THR A 211 -8.05 0.76 -0.77
CA THR A 211 -8.97 -0.34 -1.06
C THR A 211 -9.53 -1.03 0.19
N LEU A 212 -9.05 -0.66 1.39
CA LEU A 212 -9.51 -1.19 2.67
C LEU A 212 -10.02 -0.06 3.58
N ASP A 213 -11.18 -0.26 4.20
CA ASP A 213 -11.77 0.71 5.13
C ASP A 213 -11.07 0.73 6.48
N ASP A 214 -10.71 -0.46 6.94
CA ASP A 214 -10.00 -0.69 8.18
C ASP A 214 -8.89 -1.71 7.87
N GLN A 215 -7.65 -1.32 8.15
CA GLN A 215 -6.54 -2.25 8.21
C GLN A 215 -6.29 -2.59 9.66
N VAL A 216 -6.25 -3.88 9.96
CA VAL A 216 -5.69 -4.33 11.23
C VAL A 216 -4.22 -3.92 11.23
N PRO A 217 -3.71 -3.18 12.23
CA PRO A 217 -2.30 -2.84 12.31
C PRO A 217 -1.49 -4.13 12.24
N THR A 218 -0.55 -4.22 11.29
CA THR A 218 0.36 -5.36 11.29
C THR A 218 1.22 -5.26 12.55
N PRO A 219 1.34 -6.32 13.36
CA PRO A 219 2.30 -6.32 14.46
C PRO A 219 3.70 -5.98 13.94
N SER A 220 4.27 -4.88 14.46
CA SER A 220 5.66 -4.53 14.27
C SER A 220 6.48 -5.45 15.15
N VAL A 221 7.19 -6.40 14.56
CA VAL A 221 8.06 -7.32 15.32
C VAL A 221 9.42 -6.67 15.60
N GLU A 222 9.81 -5.72 14.76
CA GLU A 222 11.03 -4.92 14.91
C GLU A 222 10.71 -3.43 14.78
N PRO A 223 11.34 -2.53 15.56
CA PRO A 223 11.13 -1.09 15.44
C PRO A 223 11.45 -0.57 14.04
N GLY A 224 10.53 0.20 13.48
CA GLY A 224 10.73 0.81 12.16
C GLY A 224 10.60 -0.14 10.98
N VAL A 225 10.10 -1.36 11.17
CA VAL A 225 9.88 -2.34 10.11
C VAL A 225 8.41 -2.74 10.09
N THR A 226 7.80 -2.76 8.91
CA THR A 226 6.43 -3.25 8.74
C THR A 226 6.35 -4.19 7.57
N TRP A 227 5.72 -5.33 7.84
CA TRP A 227 5.29 -6.30 6.87
C TRP A 227 3.78 -6.17 6.70
N ALA A 228 3.24 -6.48 5.53
CA ALA A 228 1.80 -6.55 5.37
C ALA A 228 1.45 -7.61 4.33
N LEU A 229 0.42 -8.39 4.65
CA LEU A 229 -0.30 -9.17 3.68
C LEU A 229 -1.64 -8.51 3.42
N PHE A 230 -1.92 -8.33 2.16
CA PHE A 230 -3.08 -7.63 1.66
C PHE A 230 -3.93 -8.59 0.84
N ARG A 231 -5.21 -8.24 0.68
CA ARG A 231 -6.06 -8.91 -0.31
C ARG A 231 -5.49 -8.68 -1.72
N PRO A 232 -5.77 -9.58 -2.67
CA PRO A 232 -5.41 -9.37 -4.08
C PRO A 232 -5.86 -8.00 -4.59
N GLY A 233 -5.10 -7.41 -5.50
CA GLY A 233 -5.44 -6.10 -6.09
C GLY A 233 -4.75 -4.90 -5.44
N ILE A 234 -4.03 -5.10 -4.34
CA ILE A 234 -3.28 -4.06 -3.65
C ILE A 234 -1.87 -3.97 -4.23
N GLY A 235 -1.43 -2.77 -4.61
CA GLY A 235 -0.13 -2.53 -5.23
C GLY A 235 0.33 -1.10 -4.95
N ALA A 236 1.46 -0.70 -5.52
CA ALA A 236 1.97 0.67 -5.34
C ALA A 236 1.00 1.76 -5.83
N TRP A 237 0.05 1.43 -6.71
CA TRP A 237 -0.96 2.37 -7.22
C TRP A 237 -2.05 2.73 -6.21
N ASN A 238 -2.24 1.94 -5.17
CA ASN A 238 -3.27 2.18 -4.15
C ASN A 238 -2.74 2.03 -2.73
N ALA A 239 -1.42 1.97 -2.54
CA ALA A 239 -0.78 1.79 -1.25
C ALA A 239 0.38 2.76 -1.02
N VAL A 240 0.53 3.20 0.24
CA VAL A 240 1.57 4.13 0.69
C VAL A 240 2.15 3.70 2.03
N ALA A 241 3.40 4.05 2.29
CA ALA A 241 3.96 3.99 3.64
C ALA A 241 3.68 5.30 4.38
N LEU A 242 3.36 5.21 5.66
CA LEU A 242 3.32 6.35 6.56
C LEU A 242 4.45 6.26 7.58
N ALA A 243 5.35 7.24 7.56
CA ALA A 243 6.37 7.44 8.59
C ALA A 243 6.00 8.69 9.39
N GLY A 244 5.42 8.51 10.58
CA GLY A 244 4.78 9.59 11.32
C GLY A 244 3.64 10.23 10.52
N ARG A 245 3.82 11.47 10.05
CA ARG A 245 2.88 12.18 9.17
C ARG A 245 3.30 12.18 7.70
N ALA A 246 4.51 11.73 7.38
CA ALA A 246 5.00 11.71 6.01
C ALA A 246 4.37 10.54 5.25
N VAL A 247 3.77 10.86 4.09
CA VAL A 247 3.32 9.88 3.11
C VAL A 247 4.50 9.58 2.19
N VAL A 248 4.85 8.30 2.09
CA VAL A 248 5.99 7.81 1.32
C VAL A 248 5.48 6.88 0.23
N PRO A 249 5.78 7.16 -1.05
CA PRO A 249 5.41 6.27 -2.15
C PRO A 249 6.16 4.94 -2.02
N LEU A 250 5.50 3.86 -2.41
CA LEU A 250 6.05 2.51 -2.38
C LEU A 250 6.55 2.12 -3.77
N ALA A 251 7.63 1.35 -3.83
CA ALA A 251 8.07 0.72 -5.06
C ALA A 251 7.04 -0.31 -5.54
N SER A 252 6.81 -0.38 -6.85
CA SER A 252 6.01 -1.46 -7.46
C SER A 252 6.81 -2.76 -7.47
N GLY A 253 6.13 -3.89 -7.32
CA GLY A 253 6.74 -5.21 -7.53
C GLY A 253 7.28 -5.34 -8.96
N ALA A 254 8.31 -6.17 -9.15
CA ALA A 254 8.98 -6.32 -10.45
C ALA A 254 8.07 -6.90 -11.55
N ALA A 255 7.00 -7.61 -11.17
CA ALA A 255 5.98 -8.12 -12.09
C ALA A 255 4.73 -7.22 -12.17
N ASP A 256 4.67 -6.18 -11.36
CA ASP A 256 3.56 -5.23 -11.36
C ASP A 256 3.77 -4.14 -12.43
N PRO A 257 2.69 -3.51 -12.90
CA PRO A 257 2.78 -2.28 -13.68
C PRO A 257 3.64 -1.22 -13.02
N GLU A 258 4.41 -0.49 -13.82
CA GLU A 258 5.22 0.62 -13.32
C GLU A 258 4.30 1.71 -12.74
N VAL A 259 4.54 2.09 -11.48
CA VAL A 259 3.92 3.25 -10.85
C VAL A 259 4.94 4.35 -10.68
N THR A 260 4.64 5.51 -11.26
CA THR A 260 5.54 6.68 -11.24
C THR A 260 4.78 7.89 -10.71
N ALA A 261 5.38 8.64 -9.79
CA ALA A 261 4.87 9.95 -9.44
C ALA A 261 5.04 10.90 -10.63
N VAL A 262 3.98 11.63 -10.98
CA VAL A 262 3.95 12.48 -12.18
C VAL A 262 3.41 13.87 -11.86
N THR A 263 3.86 14.86 -12.62
CA THR A 263 3.42 16.25 -12.46
C THR A 263 2.24 16.53 -13.39
N ARG A 264 1.16 17.06 -12.81
CA ARG A 264 0.02 17.55 -13.58
C ARG A 264 0.32 18.88 -14.26
N SER A 265 -0.24 19.06 -15.45
CA SER A 265 -0.26 20.32 -16.19
C SER A 265 -1.63 20.52 -16.86
N GLY A 266 -1.95 21.76 -17.20
CA GLY A 266 -3.23 22.11 -17.82
C GLY A 266 -4.35 22.36 -16.81
N SER A 267 -5.55 22.61 -17.33
CA SER A 267 -6.77 22.75 -16.53
C SER A 267 -7.39 21.38 -16.24
N VAL A 268 -8.38 21.31 -15.34
CA VAL A 268 -9.11 20.06 -15.06
C VAL A 268 -9.74 19.44 -16.31
N ALA A 269 -10.24 20.27 -17.23
CA ALA A 269 -10.86 19.82 -18.48
C ALA A 269 -9.86 19.38 -19.56
N ALA A 270 -8.57 19.69 -19.38
CA ALA A 270 -7.50 19.37 -20.32
C ALA A 270 -6.24 18.92 -19.56
N LEU A 271 -6.45 18.06 -18.55
CA LEU A 271 -5.39 17.59 -17.66
C LEU A 271 -4.40 16.76 -18.48
N ARG A 272 -3.11 17.07 -18.33
CA ARG A 272 -2.00 16.31 -18.94
C ARG A 272 -0.97 15.94 -17.90
N VAL A 273 -0.30 14.82 -18.11
CA VAL A 273 0.70 14.29 -17.18
C VAL A 273 1.95 13.86 -17.94
N SER A 274 3.11 14.23 -17.41
CA SER A 274 4.40 13.99 -18.06
C SER A 274 4.68 12.49 -18.21
N GLY A 275 5.13 12.07 -19.40
CA GLY A 275 5.54 10.69 -19.66
C GLY A 275 4.41 9.68 -19.69
N ALA A 276 3.14 10.09 -19.64
CA ALA A 276 2.02 9.17 -19.74
C ALA A 276 1.73 8.77 -21.20
N THR A 277 1.30 7.53 -21.38
CA THR A 277 0.94 6.95 -22.67
C THR A 277 -0.57 6.71 -22.75
N PRO A 278 -1.17 6.71 -23.96
CA PRO A 278 -2.59 6.39 -24.12
C PRO A 278 -2.94 5.06 -23.44
N GLY A 279 -4.00 5.06 -22.66
CA GLY A 279 -4.45 3.89 -21.91
C GLY A 279 -4.00 3.85 -20.44
N ASP A 280 -2.94 4.58 -20.07
CA ASP A 280 -2.46 4.66 -18.68
C ASP A 280 -3.53 5.19 -17.74
N LEU A 281 -3.51 4.69 -16.51
CA LEU A 281 -4.35 5.22 -15.44
C LEU A 281 -3.62 6.30 -14.67
N ILE A 282 -4.37 7.34 -14.35
CA ILE A 282 -3.92 8.44 -13.51
C ILE A 282 -4.68 8.35 -12.20
N CYS A 283 -3.95 8.20 -11.10
CA CYS A 283 -4.49 7.95 -9.77
C CYS A 283 -3.94 8.97 -8.77
N ASP A 284 -4.64 9.15 -7.65
CA ASP A 284 -4.05 9.64 -6.41
C ASP A 284 -4.10 8.51 -5.35
N GLN A 285 -3.76 8.86 -4.11
CA GLN A 285 -3.78 7.89 -3.01
C GLN A 285 -5.19 7.34 -2.71
N ASP A 286 -6.25 8.06 -3.07
CA ASP A 286 -7.63 7.75 -2.72
C ASP A 286 -8.34 6.98 -3.85
N GLY A 287 -7.98 7.22 -5.11
CA GLY A 287 -8.55 6.51 -6.24
C GLY A 287 -8.08 6.94 -7.63
N VAL A 288 -8.82 6.50 -8.65
CA VAL A 288 -8.58 6.88 -10.05
C VAL A 288 -9.13 8.27 -10.34
N LEU A 289 -8.30 9.11 -10.95
CA LEU A 289 -8.63 10.44 -11.43
C LEU A 289 -9.12 10.41 -12.89
N GLY A 290 -8.57 9.50 -13.69
CA GLY A 290 -8.93 9.35 -15.09
C GLY A 290 -8.01 8.40 -15.85
N ARG A 291 -8.21 8.32 -17.17
CA ARG A 291 -7.42 7.50 -18.09
C ARG A 291 -6.87 8.36 -19.21
N VAL A 292 -5.63 8.13 -19.62
CA VAL A 292 -5.02 8.90 -20.70
C VAL A 292 -5.63 8.52 -22.05
N GLY A 293 -6.19 9.51 -22.75
CA GLY A 293 -6.74 9.36 -24.10
C GLY A 293 -5.65 9.31 -25.17
N ALA A 294 -6.06 9.04 -26.41
CA ALA A 294 -5.15 8.95 -27.56
C ALA A 294 -4.46 10.29 -27.90
N ASP A 295 -5.05 11.41 -27.50
CA ASP A 295 -4.51 12.77 -27.64
C ASP A 295 -3.60 13.20 -26.47
N GLY A 296 -3.34 12.28 -25.52
CA GLY A 296 -2.54 12.49 -24.33
C GLY A 296 -3.22 13.36 -23.26
N VAL A 297 -4.53 13.64 -23.40
CA VAL A 297 -5.33 14.29 -22.35
C VAL A 297 -5.90 13.21 -21.44
N VAL A 298 -5.93 13.47 -20.14
CA VAL A 298 -6.57 12.59 -19.16
C VAL A 298 -8.09 12.76 -19.27
N ASP A 299 -8.79 11.73 -19.72
CA ASP A 299 -10.24 11.66 -19.66
C ASP A 299 -10.67 11.41 -18.21
N THR A 300 -11.29 12.44 -17.63
CA THR A 300 -11.78 12.46 -16.25
C THR A 300 -13.27 12.13 -16.15
N ASP A 301 -13.97 11.96 -17.29
CA ASP A 301 -15.32 11.39 -17.28
C ASP A 301 -15.23 9.87 -17.10
N LEU A 302 -15.12 9.43 -15.84
CA LEU A 302 -14.93 8.02 -15.51
C LEU A 302 -16.02 7.09 -16.08
N ALA A 303 -17.22 7.60 -16.39
CA ALA A 303 -18.26 6.80 -17.03
C ALA A 303 -17.97 6.50 -18.51
N ALA A 304 -17.26 7.39 -19.20
CA ALA A 304 -16.83 7.21 -20.58
C ALA A 304 -15.42 6.60 -20.68
N ALA A 305 -14.52 7.01 -19.78
CA ALA A 305 -13.11 6.64 -19.80
C ALA A 305 -12.84 5.20 -19.36
N LEU A 306 -13.68 4.67 -18.45
CA LEU A 306 -13.49 3.37 -17.84
C LEU A 306 -14.47 2.32 -18.41
N GLY A 307 -14.02 1.08 -18.40
CA GLY A 307 -14.81 -0.09 -18.82
C GLY A 307 -15.64 -0.69 -17.68
N PRO A 308 -15.84 -2.02 -17.70
CA PRO A 308 -16.53 -2.74 -16.63
C PRO A 308 -15.91 -2.47 -15.25
N VAL A 309 -16.77 -2.35 -14.25
CA VAL A 309 -16.40 -2.16 -12.84
C VAL A 309 -17.09 -3.21 -11.98
N ALA A 310 -16.61 -3.40 -10.75
CA ALA A 310 -17.25 -4.29 -9.78
C ALA A 310 -17.24 -3.69 -8.39
N THR A 311 -18.14 -4.13 -7.51
CA THR A 311 -18.11 -3.72 -6.11
C THR A 311 -17.09 -4.51 -5.30
N ALA A 312 -16.42 -3.86 -4.35
CA ALA A 312 -15.27 -4.43 -3.64
C ALA A 312 -15.63 -5.56 -2.66
N VAL A 313 -16.78 -5.44 -1.98
CA VAL A 313 -17.17 -6.41 -0.93
C VAL A 313 -17.99 -7.56 -1.52
N ASP A 314 -18.93 -7.24 -2.40
CA ASP A 314 -19.95 -8.20 -2.86
C ASP A 314 -19.60 -8.75 -4.26
N GLY A 315 -18.60 -8.17 -4.93
CA GLY A 315 -18.17 -8.60 -6.26
C GLY A 315 -19.21 -8.32 -7.36
N VAL A 316 -20.24 -7.50 -7.09
CA VAL A 316 -21.34 -7.24 -8.03
C VAL A 316 -20.77 -6.52 -9.26
N PRO A 317 -20.83 -7.12 -10.46
CA PRO A 317 -20.34 -6.48 -11.67
C PRO A 317 -21.32 -5.39 -12.15
N GLY A 318 -20.78 -4.38 -12.81
CA GLY A 318 -21.56 -3.26 -13.31
C GLY A 318 -20.79 -2.38 -14.29
N ARG A 319 -21.40 -1.24 -14.60
CA ARG A 319 -20.80 -0.15 -15.38
C ARG A 319 -21.03 1.19 -14.70
N LEU A 320 -20.18 2.15 -14.99
CA LEU A 320 -20.39 3.54 -14.61
C LEU A 320 -21.26 4.22 -15.66
N VAL A 321 -22.26 4.97 -15.23
CA VAL A 321 -23.10 5.79 -16.10
C VAL A 321 -23.24 7.19 -15.52
N ARG A 322 -23.43 8.19 -16.39
CA ARG A 322 -23.74 9.55 -15.99
C ARG A 322 -25.25 9.76 -16.04
N GLY A 323 -25.83 10.23 -14.93
CA GLY A 323 -27.25 10.55 -14.84
C GLY A 323 -27.47 11.83 -14.05
N ASP A 324 -28.18 12.79 -14.62
CA ASP A 324 -28.43 14.12 -14.04
C ASP A 324 -27.15 14.84 -13.57
N GLY A 325 -26.04 14.65 -14.29
CA GLY A 325 -24.73 15.22 -13.95
C GLY A 325 -23.93 14.43 -12.90
N GLU A 326 -24.50 13.37 -12.32
CA GLU A 326 -23.86 12.56 -11.29
C GLU A 326 -23.32 11.24 -11.84
N LEU A 327 -22.26 10.73 -11.21
CA LEU A 327 -21.73 9.39 -11.47
C LEU A 327 -22.61 8.36 -10.75
N ARG A 328 -23.03 7.33 -11.48
CA ARG A 328 -23.87 6.25 -10.96
C ARG A 328 -23.29 4.89 -11.31
N PHE A 329 -23.49 3.92 -10.43
CA PHE A 329 -23.20 2.51 -10.69
C PHE A 329 -24.45 1.83 -11.24
N ALA A 330 -24.34 1.16 -12.38
CA ALA A 330 -25.42 0.35 -12.94
C ALA A 330 -25.01 -1.12 -12.88
N PRO A 331 -25.59 -1.92 -11.95
CA PRO A 331 -25.35 -3.36 -11.90
C PRO A 331 -25.70 -4.02 -13.24
N THR A 332 -24.90 -4.99 -13.66
CA THR A 332 -25.18 -5.80 -14.88
C THR A 332 -25.82 -7.15 -14.56
N THR A 333 -26.04 -7.43 -13.28
CA THR A 333 -26.69 -8.64 -12.77
C THR A 333 -27.90 -8.26 -11.92
N ALA A 334 -28.68 -9.27 -11.50
CA ALA A 334 -29.80 -9.06 -10.58
C ALA A 334 -29.35 -8.74 -9.15
N ASP A 335 -28.10 -9.07 -8.81
CA ASP A 335 -27.53 -8.79 -7.49
C ASP A 335 -27.37 -7.29 -7.28
N LEU A 336 -27.77 -6.82 -6.10
CA LEU A 336 -27.74 -5.41 -5.75
C LEU A 336 -26.57 -5.13 -4.81
N PRO A 337 -25.79 -4.07 -5.05
CA PRO A 337 -24.67 -3.74 -4.20
C PRO A 337 -25.14 -3.15 -2.86
N ALA A 338 -24.32 -3.29 -1.82
CA ALA A 338 -24.59 -2.61 -0.56
C ALA A 338 -24.26 -1.11 -0.59
N LEU A 339 -25.02 -0.32 0.19
CA LEU A 339 -24.67 1.08 0.49
C LEU A 339 -23.29 1.13 1.18
N GLY A 340 -22.45 2.09 0.78
CA GLY A 340 -21.10 2.25 1.31
C GLY A 340 -20.06 1.32 0.67
N ASN A 341 -20.48 0.40 -0.21
CA ASN A 341 -19.54 -0.45 -0.93
C ASN A 341 -18.70 0.38 -1.90
N ARG A 342 -17.42 0.02 -2.05
CA ARG A 342 -16.51 0.65 -3.01
C ARG A 342 -16.79 0.10 -4.41
N VAL A 343 -16.66 0.96 -5.41
CA VAL A 343 -16.60 0.56 -6.81
C VAL A 343 -15.13 0.50 -7.21
N LEU A 344 -14.71 -0.65 -7.74
CA LEU A 344 -13.35 -0.91 -8.20
C LEU A 344 -13.34 -1.03 -9.72
N TYR A 345 -12.26 -0.54 -10.32
CA TYR A 345 -11.94 -0.76 -11.72
C TYR A 345 -10.69 -1.62 -11.85
N SER A 346 -10.72 -2.55 -12.80
CA SER A 346 -9.59 -3.37 -13.20
C SER A 346 -9.38 -3.27 -14.71
N PRO A 347 -8.22 -2.76 -15.17
CA PRO A 347 -7.87 -2.76 -16.59
C PRO A 347 -7.90 -4.19 -17.15
N PRO A 348 -8.53 -4.43 -18.32
CA PRO A 348 -8.57 -5.76 -18.92
C PRO A 348 -7.20 -6.38 -19.19
N ALA A 349 -6.21 -5.56 -19.57
CA ALA A 349 -4.83 -6.00 -19.79
C ALA A 349 -4.08 -6.34 -18.49
N HIS A 350 -4.54 -5.78 -17.35
CA HIS A 350 -3.91 -5.92 -16.05
C HIS A 350 -4.96 -6.17 -14.96
N PRO A 351 -5.63 -7.36 -14.95
CA PRO A 351 -6.72 -7.64 -14.02
C PRO A 351 -6.27 -7.71 -12.55
N SER A 352 -4.97 -7.85 -12.29
CA SER A 352 -4.38 -7.75 -10.96
C SER A 352 -4.36 -6.32 -10.42
N VAL A 353 -4.51 -5.30 -11.26
CA VAL A 353 -4.64 -3.91 -10.84
C VAL A 353 -6.08 -3.65 -10.42
N GLN A 354 -6.28 -3.27 -9.16
CA GLN A 354 -7.58 -2.83 -8.65
C GLN A 354 -7.46 -1.41 -8.10
N VAL A 355 -8.16 -0.48 -8.74
CA VAL A 355 -8.19 0.93 -8.31
C VAL A 355 -9.59 1.32 -7.84
N THR A 356 -9.66 2.08 -6.76
CA THR A 356 -10.94 2.61 -6.26
C THR A 356 -11.42 3.72 -7.19
N VAL A 357 -12.64 3.59 -7.70
CA VAL A 357 -13.35 4.66 -8.41
C VAL A 357 -14.05 5.57 -7.42
N GLY A 358 -14.74 4.98 -6.45
CA GLY A 358 -15.59 5.71 -5.54
C GLY A 358 -16.35 4.81 -4.59
N ARG A 359 -17.31 5.40 -3.88
CA ARG A 359 -18.18 4.71 -2.94
C ARG A 359 -19.64 4.94 -3.28
N ILE A 360 -20.44 3.89 -3.13
CA ILE A 360 -21.90 3.98 -3.25
C ILE A 360 -22.46 4.76 -2.05
N THR A 361 -23.09 5.91 -2.31
CA THR A 361 -23.63 6.81 -1.27
C THR A 361 -25.15 6.88 -1.23
N SER A 362 -25.83 6.36 -2.24
CA SER A 362 -27.29 6.27 -2.30
C SER A 362 -27.74 5.00 -3.01
N VAL A 363 -28.98 4.60 -2.75
CA VAL A 363 -29.69 3.50 -3.43
C VAL A 363 -30.88 4.12 -4.16
N ASN A 364 -31.08 3.78 -5.44
CA ASN A 364 -32.14 4.32 -6.31
C ASN A 364 -32.14 5.86 -6.50
N PRO A 365 -31.24 6.41 -7.33
CA PRO A 365 -30.21 5.70 -8.10
C PRO A 365 -29.00 5.36 -7.24
N TRP A 366 -28.24 4.35 -7.67
CA TRP A 366 -26.96 3.96 -7.07
C TRP A 366 -25.88 5.02 -7.33
N ARG A 367 -25.92 6.13 -6.59
CA ARG A 367 -24.96 7.24 -6.74
C ARG A 367 -23.60 6.82 -6.23
N VAL A 368 -22.56 7.21 -6.97
CA VAL A 368 -21.16 6.97 -6.63
C VAL A 368 -20.49 8.32 -6.35
N GLU A 369 -20.02 8.50 -5.12
CA GLU A 369 -19.09 9.58 -4.79
C GLU A 369 -17.68 9.16 -5.22
N GLN A 370 -17.07 9.94 -6.11
CA GLN A 370 -15.71 9.66 -6.58
C GLN A 370 -14.73 9.74 -5.40
N ALA A 371 -13.81 8.76 -5.33
CA ALA A 371 -12.82 8.72 -4.27
C ALA A 371 -11.72 9.78 -4.46
N ALA A 372 -11.44 10.11 -5.72
CA ALA A 372 -10.41 11.05 -6.13
C ALA A 372 -11.03 12.12 -7.04
N SER A 373 -10.51 13.35 -6.96
CA SER A 373 -10.95 14.45 -7.82
C SER A 373 -9.76 15.18 -8.43
N PRO A 374 -9.75 15.39 -9.77
CA PRO A 374 -8.69 16.15 -10.44
C PRO A 374 -8.51 17.57 -9.90
N SER A 375 -9.56 18.17 -9.33
CA SER A 375 -9.51 19.53 -8.79
C SER A 375 -8.75 19.62 -7.46
N THR A 376 -8.76 18.56 -6.65
CA THR A 376 -8.16 18.52 -5.30
C THR A 376 -6.88 17.68 -5.23
N ALA A 377 -6.62 16.85 -6.24
CA ALA A 377 -5.41 16.03 -6.28
C ALA A 377 -4.14 16.89 -6.35
N THR A 378 -3.28 16.73 -5.35
CA THR A 378 -1.99 17.41 -5.23
C THR A 378 -0.83 16.52 -5.63
N ALA A 379 -0.92 15.22 -5.34
CA ALA A 379 0.02 14.19 -5.74
C ALA A 379 -0.68 13.21 -6.68
N VAL A 380 -0.06 12.95 -7.82
CA VAL A 380 -0.63 12.12 -8.88
C VAL A 380 0.36 11.03 -9.25
N LEU A 381 -0.17 9.83 -9.44
CA LEU A 381 0.55 8.64 -9.86
C LEU A 381 0.08 8.27 -11.27
N ARG A 382 1.03 7.90 -12.13
CA ARG A 382 0.79 7.18 -13.38
C ARG A 382 0.95 5.70 -13.10
N VAL A 383 -0.03 4.90 -13.51
CA VAL A 383 0.03 3.44 -13.50
C VAL A 383 0.08 2.97 -14.96
N ALA A 384 1.20 2.36 -15.35
CA ALA A 384 1.47 1.96 -16.73
C ALA A 384 0.67 0.71 -17.13
N VAL A 385 -0.54 0.90 -17.65
CA VAL A 385 -1.49 -0.18 -18.00
C VAL A 385 -2.05 -0.05 -19.42
N GLY A 386 -1.52 0.91 -20.20
CA GLY A 386 -1.92 1.21 -21.57
C GLY A 386 -1.37 0.27 -22.63
#